data_AF-A0A372FCU5-F1
#
_entry.id   AF-A0A372FCU5-F1
#
_cell.length_a   1.000
_cell.length_b   1.000
_cell.length_c   1.000
_cell.angle_alpha   90.00
_cell.angle_beta   90.00
_cell.angle_gamma   90.00
#
_symmetry.space_group_name_H-M   'P 1'
#
loop_
_entity.id
_entity.type
_entity.pdbx_description
1 polymer ?
#
loop_
_entity_poly.entity_id
_entity_poly.type
_entity_poly.pdbx_seq_one_letter_code
_entity_poly.pdbx_strand_id
1 'polypeptide(L)'
;MGSPKRKVLVDDAYKKVFYDWVQNNIIGLEVEFASKPPTERGFVPVKWRWVNERTFGWLNFFRRHSKDYEKTTKSAEAWILWVNCQIILNRL
;
A
#
# COMPACT_ATOMS: atom_id res chain seq x y z
N MET A 1 -3.50 -31.02 11.60
CA MET A 1 -2.51 -29.97 11.29
C MET A 1 -3.24 -28.85 10.56
N GLY A 2 -3.35 -27.66 11.16
CA GLY A 2 -4.08 -26.54 10.56
C GLY A 2 -3.33 -25.96 9.37
N SER A 3 -4.02 -25.74 8.25
CA SER A 3 -3.48 -25.09 7.06
C SER A 3 -2.82 -23.75 7.42
N PRO A 4 -1.70 -23.36 6.77
CA PRO A 4 -1.06 -22.08 7.05
C PRO A 4 -2.03 -20.94 6.77
N LYS A 5 -2.32 -20.14 7.81
CA LYS A 5 -3.16 -18.94 7.67
C LYS A 5 -2.41 -17.94 6.81
N ARG A 6 -3.09 -17.42 5.78
CA ARG A 6 -2.55 -16.31 4.98
C ARG A 6 -2.61 -15.05 5.84
N LYS A 7 -1.57 -14.22 5.79
CA LYS A 7 -1.50 -12.96 6.54
C LYS A 7 -1.51 -11.77 5.59
N VAL A 8 -2.17 -10.69 5.99
CA VAL A 8 -2.12 -9.39 5.31
C VAL A 8 -1.71 -8.32 6.31
N LEU A 9 -0.70 -7.53 5.96
CA LEU A 9 -0.28 -6.37 6.74
C LEU A 9 -1.03 -5.13 6.27
N VAL A 10 -1.60 -4.36 7.20
CA VAL A 10 -2.38 -3.14 6.92
C VAL A 10 -2.02 -2.00 7.85
N ASP A 11 -2.27 -0.77 7.38
CA ASP A 11 -2.09 0.43 8.18
C ASP A 11 -3.07 0.50 9.37
N ASP A 12 -2.67 1.18 10.44
CA ASP A 12 -3.49 1.37 11.66
C ASP A 12 -4.85 2.01 11.37
N ALA A 13 -4.93 2.86 10.33
CA ALA A 13 -6.16 3.51 9.91
C ALA A 13 -7.28 2.53 9.49
N TYR A 14 -6.93 1.30 9.12
CA TYR A 14 -7.87 0.28 8.63
C TYR A 14 -8.55 -0.55 9.73
N LYS A 15 -8.29 -0.27 11.01
CA LYS A 15 -8.82 -1.03 12.15
C LYS A 15 -10.34 -1.12 12.25
N LYS A 16 -11.07 -0.13 11.73
CA LYS A 16 -12.54 -0.08 11.88
C LYS A 16 -13.22 -0.86 10.75
N VAL A 17 -13.33 -0.24 9.58
CA VAL A 17 -14.17 -0.76 8.49
C VAL A 17 -13.58 -2.01 7.84
N PHE A 18 -12.28 -1.98 7.54
CA PHE A 18 -11.64 -3.05 6.76
C PHE A 18 -11.46 -4.32 7.57
N TYR A 19 -11.06 -4.21 8.84
CA TYR A 19 -10.91 -5.37 9.73
C TYR A 19 -12.20 -6.19 9.81
N ASP A 20 -13.31 -5.52 10.15
CA ASP A 20 -14.62 -6.16 10.28
C ASP A 20 -15.05 -6.78 8.95
N TRP A 21 -14.83 -6.09 7.84
CA TRP A 21 -15.14 -6.64 6.52
C TRP A 21 -14.34 -7.91 6.23
N VAL A 22 -13.03 -7.95 6.51
CA VAL A 22 -12.20 -9.14 6.27
C VAL A 22 -12.66 -10.32 7.13
N GLN A 23 -12.92 -10.09 8.42
CA GLN A 23 -13.37 -11.17 9.32
C GLN A 23 -14.70 -11.79 8.87
N ASN A 24 -15.61 -10.99 8.30
CA ASN A 24 -16.91 -11.45 7.86
C ASN A 24 -16.91 -12.09 6.45
N ASN A 25 -15.94 -11.76 5.60
CA ASN A 25 -15.96 -12.13 4.18
C ASN A 25 -14.82 -13.06 3.75
N ILE A 26 -13.72 -13.16 4.51
CA ILE A 26 -12.52 -13.92 4.09
C ILE A 26 -12.06 -14.86 5.20
N ILE A 27 -12.48 -16.12 5.07
CA ILE A 27 -12.08 -17.19 6.00
C ILE A 27 -10.58 -17.50 5.85
N GLY A 28 -9.88 -17.52 6.98
CA GLY A 28 -8.47 -17.93 7.03
C GLY A 28 -7.44 -16.86 6.65
N LEU A 29 -7.87 -15.60 6.50
CA LEU A 29 -6.98 -14.43 6.35
C LEU A 29 -6.82 -13.73 7.70
N GLU A 30 -5.59 -13.69 8.21
CA GLU A 30 -5.24 -12.96 9.42
C GLU A 30 -4.78 -11.54 9.06
N VAL A 31 -5.34 -10.54 9.74
CA VAL A 31 -5.03 -9.12 9.53
C VAL A 31 -4.04 -8.67 10.60
N GLU A 32 -2.86 -8.23 10.18
CA GLU A 32 -1.82 -7.69 11.04
C GLU A 32 -1.73 -6.17 10.84
N PHE A 33 -1.75 -5.40 11.94
CA PHE A 33 -1.69 -3.94 11.87
C PHE A 33 -0.26 -3.44 12.05
N ALA A 34 0.22 -2.71 11.05
CA ALA A 34 1.49 -2.02 11.07
C ALA A 34 1.35 -0.70 11.84
N SER A 35 1.82 -0.70 13.09
CA SER A 35 1.73 0.46 13.96
C SER A 35 3.00 0.63 14.79
N LYS A 36 3.23 1.85 15.27
CA LYS A 36 4.32 2.10 16.22
C LYS A 36 3.98 1.46 17.58
N PRO A 37 4.97 0.98 18.35
CA PRO A 37 4.72 0.50 19.70
C PRO A 37 4.11 1.62 20.57
N PRO A 38 3.09 1.33 21.41
CA PRO A 38 2.46 2.33 22.28
C PRO A 38 3.43 2.98 23.28
N THR A 39 4.51 2.29 23.61
CA THR A 39 5.54 2.72 24.57
C THR A 39 6.55 3.69 23.97
N GLU A 40 6.63 3.80 22.64
CA GLU A 40 7.60 4.65 21.96
C GLU A 40 7.06 6.06 21.68
N ARG A 41 7.88 7.07 22.00
CA ARG A 41 7.59 8.49 21.74
C ARG A 41 8.32 8.96 20.49
N GLY A 42 7.72 9.90 19.78
CA GLY A 42 8.28 10.44 18.54
C GLY A 42 7.94 9.61 17.30
N PHE A 43 8.76 9.79 16.25
CA PHE A 43 8.62 9.10 14.98
C PHE A 43 9.33 7.74 15.03
N VAL A 44 8.59 6.68 14.69
CA VAL A 44 9.09 5.31 14.64
C VAL A 44 8.83 4.77 13.24
N PRO A 45 9.88 4.41 12.48
CA PRO A 45 9.72 3.80 11.17
C PRO A 45 8.94 2.48 11.27
N VAL A 46 7.76 2.43 10.66
CA VAL A 46 6.98 1.20 10.56
C VAL A 46 7.48 0.38 9.36
N LYS A 47 7.74 -0.90 9.60
CA LYS A 47 8.26 -1.83 8.59
C LYS A 47 7.38 -1.80 7.32
N TRP A 48 8.03 -1.70 6.17
CA TRP A 48 7.43 -1.61 4.82
C TRP A 48 6.61 -0.35 4.49
N ARG A 49 6.17 0.47 5.46
CA ARG A 49 5.45 1.72 5.18
C ARG A 49 6.25 2.65 4.25
N TRP A 50 7.56 2.74 4.49
CA TRP A 50 8.48 3.53 3.67
C TRP A 50 8.53 3.08 2.20
N VAL A 51 8.27 1.80 1.89
CA VAL A 51 8.27 1.30 0.51
C VAL A 51 7.08 1.90 -0.24
N ASN A 52 5.90 1.90 0.39
CA ASN A 52 4.69 2.48 -0.18
C ASN A 52 4.82 4.00 -0.33
N GLU A 53 5.24 4.67 0.74
CA GLU A 53 5.44 6.13 0.74
C GLU A 53 6.46 6.56 -0.32
N ARG A 54 7.57 5.83 -0.47
CA ARG A 54 8.57 6.09 -1.51
C ARG A 54 7.97 5.95 -2.91
N THR A 55 7.17 4.91 -3.16
CA THR A 55 6.50 4.74 -4.45
C THR A 55 5.61 5.94 -4.76
N PHE A 56 4.74 6.37 -3.83
CA PHE A 56 3.92 7.57 -4.01
C PHE A 56 4.75 8.85 -4.15
N GLY A 57 5.86 8.95 -3.41
CA GLY A 57 6.84 10.01 -3.54
C GLY A 57 7.43 10.11 -4.94
N TRP A 58 7.74 8.98 -5.58
CA TRP A 58 8.16 8.97 -6.99
C TRP A 58 7.04 9.41 -7.93
N LEU A 59 5.80 8.98 -7.71
CA LEU A 59 4.65 9.36 -8.54
C LEU A 59 4.41 10.87 -8.55
N ASN A 60 4.73 11.60 -7.48
CA ASN A 60 4.57 13.06 -7.40
C ASN A 60 5.37 13.81 -8.48
N PHE A 61 6.45 13.23 -8.99
CA PHE A 61 7.26 13.84 -10.05
C PHE A 61 6.71 13.57 -11.46
N PHE A 62 5.59 12.85 -11.57
CA PHE A 62 4.91 12.59 -12.83
C PHE A 62 3.62 13.40 -12.88
N ARG A 63 3.64 14.51 -13.61
CA ARG A 63 2.50 15.44 -13.74
C ARG A 63 1.18 14.73 -14.05
N ARG A 64 1.23 13.64 -14.82
CA ARG A 64 0.07 12.84 -15.21
C ARG A 64 -0.68 12.17 -14.03
N HIS A 65 -0.03 11.98 -12.88
CA HIS A 65 -0.68 11.41 -11.67
C HIS A 65 -1.18 12.49 -10.70
N SER A 66 -0.90 13.78 -10.97
CA SER A 66 -1.28 14.87 -10.06
C SER A 66 -2.79 15.17 -10.02
N LYS A 67 -3.52 14.76 -11.06
CA LYS A 67 -4.97 14.91 -11.21
C LYS A 67 -5.50 13.68 -11.97
N ASP A 68 -6.80 13.45 -11.87
CA ASP A 68 -7.46 12.44 -12.67
C ASP A 68 -7.61 12.92 -14.12
N TYR A 69 -6.61 12.62 -14.94
CA TYR A 69 -6.60 12.92 -16.38
C TYR A 69 -7.17 11.78 -17.22
N GLU A 70 -7.29 10.59 -16.65
CA GLU A 70 -7.56 9.37 -17.42
C GLU A 70 -9.07 9.12 -17.51
N LYS A 71 -9.54 8.69 -18.69
CA LYS A 71 -10.97 8.45 -18.92
C LYS A 71 -11.42 7.05 -18.56
N THR A 72 -10.46 6.13 -18.36
CA THR A 72 -10.75 4.73 -18.02
C THR A 72 -9.77 4.26 -16.95
N THR A 73 -10.22 3.31 -16.13
CA THR A 73 -9.39 2.66 -15.11
C THR A 73 -8.19 1.94 -15.73
N LYS A 74 -8.38 1.33 -16.91
CA LYS A 74 -7.29 0.69 -17.67
C LYS A 74 -6.20 1.68 -18.07
N SER A 75 -6.58 2.88 -18.50
CA SER A 75 -5.61 3.92 -18.84
C SER A 75 -4.86 4.39 -17.59
N ALA A 76 -5.57 4.61 -16.48
CA ALA A 76 -4.97 4.98 -15.20
C ALA A 76 -3.95 3.93 -14.70
N GLU A 77 -4.30 2.64 -14.74
CA GLU A 77 -3.37 1.55 -14.40
C GLU A 77 -2.14 1.52 -15.31
N ALA A 78 -2.32 1.69 -16.62
CA ALA A 78 -1.21 1.69 -17.58
C ALA A 78 -0.20 2.79 -17.27
N TRP A 79 -0.65 3.97 -16.83
CA TRP A 79 0.23 5.07 -16.43
C TRP A 79 1.06 4.75 -15.19
N ILE A 80 0.53 4.02 -14.21
CA ILE A 80 1.31 3.58 -13.05
C ILE A 80 2.45 2.66 -13.49
N LEU A 81 2.17 1.70 -14.37
CA LEU A 81 3.19 0.80 -14.92
C LEU A 81 4.24 1.56 -15.73
N TRP A 82 3.81 2.51 -16.57
CA TRP A 82 4.69 3.36 -17.37
C TRP A 82 5.69 4.13 -16.49
N VAL A 83 5.23 4.72 -15.39
CA VAL A 83 6.10 5.43 -14.44
C VAL A 83 7.19 4.51 -13.87
N ASN A 84 6.82 3.28 -13.49
CA ASN A 84 7.79 2.31 -12.97
C ASN A 84 8.85 1.95 -14.03
N CYS A 85 8.44 1.72 -15.28
CA CYS A 85 9.38 1.49 -16.39
C CYS A 85 10.34 2.67 -16.57
N GLN A 86 9.83 3.91 -16.56
CA GLN A 86 10.66 5.10 -16.71
C GLN A 86 11.67 5.25 -15.57
N ILE A 87 11.28 4.96 -14.32
CA ILE A 87 12.19 4.98 -13.16
C ILE A 87 13.32 3.95 -13.32
N ILE A 88 13.00 2.75 -13.82
CA ILE A 88 13.99 1.69 -14.06
C ILE A 88 14.95 2.10 -15.17
N LEU A 89 14.43 2.61 -16.29
CA LEU A 89 15.23 3.05 -17.43
C LEU A 89 16.17 4.20 -17.07
N ASN A 90 15.74 5.13 -16.22
CA ASN A 90 16.57 6.24 -15.75
C ASN A 90 17.71 5.84 -14.79
N ARG A 91 17.80 4.56 -14.39
CA ARG A 91 18.84 4.03 -13.50
C ARG A 91 19.89 3.19 -14.24
N LEU A 92 19.71 2.96 -15.53
CA LEU A 92 20.69 2.32 -16.41
C LEU A 92 21.73 3.35 -16.86
#